data_AF-A0A190DEF2-F1
#
_entry.id   AF-A0A190DEF2-F1
#
_cell.length_a   1.000
_cell.length_b   1.000
_cell.length_c   1.000
_cell.angle_alpha   90.00
_cell.angle_beta   90.00
_cell.angle_gamma   90.00
#
_symmetry.space_group_name_H-M   'P 1'
#
loop_
_entity.id
_entity.type
_entity.pdbx_description
1 polymer ?
#
loop_
_entity_poly.entity_id
_entity_poly.type
_entity_poly.pdbx_seq_one_letter_code
_entity_poly.pdbx_strand_id
1 'polypeptide(L)'
;SQNHGFCVDTAMLPPDWEVLFTNTNDNSNEGLVHSNLPYFSVQFHPEHTAGPEDLECLFDVFLESVKAEVEGSRISIKDRIAQKLAYTPSVPIVTERPKKVLILGSGGLSIGQAGEFDYSGSQAIKALKEESIQTLLINPNIATVQTSKGMADKVYFLPITPEYVEQVIQSERPDGVLLTFGGQTALNCGVELEKNGVFTKYNIKILGTPIESIIQTEDRKLFADRISEINEKVAPSAAVYSVQEALEAANKLGYPVMARAAFSLGGLGSGFANTEEELRTLSQQAFAHSSQLIIDKSLKGWKEVEYEVVRDAYDNCIT
;
A
#
# COMPACT_ATOMS: atom_id res chain seq x y z
N SER A 1 12.59 17.94 -8.61
CA SER A 1 14.06 17.70 -8.61
C SER A 1 14.79 19.01 -8.31
N GLN A 2 16.09 18.99 -7.99
CA GLN A 2 16.86 20.20 -7.66
C GLN A 2 18.22 20.19 -8.36
N ASN A 3 18.71 21.36 -8.79
CA ASN A 3 20.06 21.52 -9.32
C ASN A 3 20.55 22.98 -9.11
N HIS A 4 20.85 23.34 -7.87
CA HIS A 4 21.35 24.66 -7.51
C HIS A 4 22.50 24.53 -6.49
N GLY A 5 23.41 25.52 -6.47
CA GLY A 5 24.54 25.60 -5.53
C GLY A 5 24.50 26.82 -4.62
N PHE A 6 23.45 27.63 -4.72
CA PHE A 6 23.19 28.81 -3.90
C PHE A 6 21.77 28.70 -3.34
N CYS A 7 21.52 29.31 -2.18
CA CYS A 7 20.22 29.34 -1.53
C CYS A 7 19.94 30.74 -0.97
N VAL A 8 18.66 31.07 -0.74
CA VAL A 8 18.25 32.35 -0.16
C VAL A 8 18.39 32.29 1.37
N ASP A 9 18.99 33.34 1.95
CA ASP A 9 19.04 33.51 3.41
C ASP A 9 17.68 33.98 3.95
N THR A 10 17.00 33.11 4.69
CA THR A 10 15.68 33.37 5.27
C THR A 10 15.72 34.30 6.47
N ALA A 11 16.89 34.55 7.07
CA ALA A 11 17.03 35.49 8.19
C ALA A 11 16.96 36.95 7.75
N MET A 12 17.10 37.23 6.44
CA MET A 12 17.14 38.59 5.87
C MET A 12 16.01 38.85 4.88
N LEU A 13 14.86 38.17 5.02
CA LEU A 13 13.72 38.42 4.13
C LEU A 13 13.16 39.85 4.32
N PRO A 14 12.85 40.56 3.23
CA PRO A 14 12.15 41.84 3.31
C PRO A 14 10.76 41.69 3.97
N PRO A 15 10.14 42.80 4.41
CA PRO A 15 8.75 42.78 4.84
C PRO A 15 7.84 42.16 3.78
N ASP A 16 6.77 41.49 4.23
CA ASP A 16 5.75 40.85 3.39
C ASP A 16 6.21 39.65 2.55
N TRP A 17 7.43 39.12 2.80
CA TRP A 17 7.90 37.85 2.23
C TRP A 17 7.99 36.77 3.29
N GLU A 18 7.53 35.57 2.93
CA GLU A 18 7.46 34.42 3.81
C GLU A 18 8.07 33.19 3.14
N VAL A 19 8.59 32.27 3.96
CA VAL A 19 9.06 30.96 3.50
C VAL A 19 7.85 30.12 3.10
N LEU A 20 7.91 29.53 1.90
CA LEU A 20 6.86 28.67 1.35
C LEU A 20 7.19 27.18 1.50
N PHE A 21 8.40 26.79 1.08
CA PHE A 21 8.90 25.42 1.19
C PHE A 21 10.23 25.41 1.95
N THR A 22 10.50 24.31 2.64
CA THR A 22 11.75 24.11 3.40
C THR A 22 12.26 22.70 3.14
N ASN A 23 13.57 22.56 2.93
CA ASN A 23 14.21 21.27 2.74
C ASN A 23 14.20 20.47 4.04
N THR A 24 13.71 19.23 4.01
CA THR A 24 13.61 18.39 5.21
C THR A 24 14.95 17.80 5.68
N ASN A 25 15.99 17.81 4.83
CA ASN A 25 17.32 17.28 5.18
C ASN A 25 18.22 18.33 5.84
N ASP A 26 18.23 19.57 5.33
CA ASP A 26 19.17 20.61 5.77
C ASP A 26 18.52 21.92 6.23
N ASN A 27 17.18 22.03 6.18
CA ASN A 27 16.40 23.21 6.53
C ASN A 27 16.68 24.44 5.64
N SER A 28 17.30 24.27 4.48
CA SER A 28 17.48 25.35 3.50
C SER A 28 16.13 25.78 2.88
N ASN A 29 16.11 27.01 2.36
CA ASN A 29 14.92 27.57 1.71
C ASN A 29 14.65 26.88 0.36
N GLU A 30 13.40 26.47 0.16
CA GLU A 30 12.97 25.80 -1.07
C GLU A 30 11.89 26.58 -1.84
N GLY A 31 11.56 27.78 -1.38
CA GLY A 31 10.57 28.63 -2.02
C GLY A 31 10.13 29.77 -1.13
N LEU A 32 9.64 30.83 -1.75
CA LEU A 32 9.17 32.04 -1.09
C LEU A 32 7.78 32.41 -1.62
N VAL A 33 7.02 33.13 -0.81
CA VAL A 33 5.72 33.67 -1.20
C VAL A 33 5.54 35.07 -0.62
N HIS A 34 4.92 35.97 -1.38
CA HIS A 34 4.56 37.29 -0.87
C HIS A 34 3.22 37.20 -0.14
N SER A 35 3.10 37.86 1.02
CA SER A 35 1.91 37.82 1.87
C SER A 35 0.63 38.37 1.22
N ASN A 36 0.76 39.27 0.22
CA ASN A 36 -0.36 40.04 -0.34
C ASN A 36 -0.42 40.01 -1.88
N LEU A 37 0.73 39.95 -2.55
CA LEU A 37 0.81 39.96 -4.01
C LEU A 37 0.88 38.54 -4.57
N PRO A 38 0.48 38.30 -5.83
CA PRO A 38 0.48 36.98 -6.45
C PRO A 38 1.89 36.55 -6.88
N TYR A 39 2.88 36.72 -6.00
CA TYR A 39 4.27 36.36 -6.23
C TYR A 39 4.63 35.16 -5.37
N PHE A 40 5.15 34.13 -6.02
CA PHE A 40 5.76 32.99 -5.37
C PHE A 40 6.94 32.49 -6.21
N SER A 41 7.84 31.78 -5.56
CA SER A 41 8.95 31.09 -6.21
C SER A 41 9.18 29.75 -5.54
N VAL A 42 9.80 28.85 -6.29
CA VAL A 42 10.31 27.57 -5.80
C VAL A 42 11.78 27.45 -6.20
N GLN A 43 12.56 26.79 -5.35
CA GLN A 43 13.99 26.55 -5.58
C GLN A 43 14.23 25.26 -6.39
N PHE A 44 13.28 24.33 -6.31
CA PHE A 44 13.24 23.09 -7.09
C PHE A 44 12.61 23.30 -8.47
N HIS A 45 12.71 22.27 -9.30
CA HIS A 45 12.20 22.18 -10.67
C HIS A 45 10.89 21.39 -10.70
N PRO A 46 9.71 22.05 -10.70
CA PRO A 46 8.41 21.38 -10.82
C PRO A 46 8.15 20.82 -12.22
N GLU A 47 8.91 21.22 -13.23
CA GLU A 47 8.85 20.71 -14.61
C GLU A 47 9.48 19.32 -14.79
N HIS A 48 10.00 18.72 -13.70
CA HIS A 48 10.25 17.28 -13.52
C HIS A 48 11.03 16.55 -14.64
N THR A 49 11.68 17.24 -15.57
CA THR A 49 12.30 16.62 -16.75
C THR A 49 13.57 15.88 -16.29
N ALA A 50 13.41 14.61 -15.95
CA ALA A 50 14.30 13.75 -15.14
C ALA A 50 14.12 13.82 -13.60
N GLY A 51 12.87 13.93 -13.11
CA GLY A 51 12.49 13.89 -11.69
C GLY A 51 11.00 13.53 -11.49
N PRO A 52 10.50 13.52 -10.24
CA PRO A 52 9.10 13.22 -9.95
C PRO A 52 8.15 14.35 -10.37
N GLU A 53 6.94 13.97 -10.78
CA GLU A 53 5.86 14.85 -11.31
C GLU A 53 5.01 15.49 -10.20
N ASP A 54 5.33 15.22 -8.93
CA ASP A 54 4.49 15.48 -7.75
C ASP A 54 4.08 16.96 -7.54
N LEU A 55 4.85 17.91 -8.08
CA LEU A 55 4.62 19.36 -7.91
C LEU A 55 4.32 20.09 -9.22
N GLU A 56 3.94 19.38 -10.30
CA GLU A 56 3.41 19.99 -11.52
C GLU A 56 2.16 20.86 -11.26
N CYS A 57 1.40 20.53 -10.21
CA CYS A 57 0.22 21.27 -9.80
C CYS A 57 0.49 22.77 -9.51
N LEU A 58 1.74 23.16 -9.29
CA LEU A 58 2.13 24.57 -9.14
C LEU A 58 1.96 25.39 -10.43
N PHE A 59 2.02 24.75 -11.60
CA PHE A 59 1.69 25.42 -12.87
C PHE A 59 0.20 25.76 -12.96
N ASP A 60 -0.69 24.86 -12.50
CA ASP A 60 -2.13 25.16 -12.40
C ASP A 60 -2.38 26.35 -11.49
N VAL A 61 -1.75 26.35 -10.30
CA VAL A 61 -1.86 27.44 -9.32
C VAL A 61 -1.46 28.78 -9.96
N PHE A 62 -0.37 28.79 -10.72
CA PHE A 62 0.09 29.99 -11.43
C PHE A 62 -0.97 30.46 -12.45
N LEU A 63 -1.45 29.58 -13.33
CA LEU A 63 -2.43 29.91 -14.36
C LEU A 63 -3.77 30.37 -13.76
N GLU A 64 -4.25 29.71 -12.72
CA GLU A 64 -5.45 30.08 -11.98
C GLU A 64 -5.30 31.45 -11.30
N SER A 65 -4.13 31.74 -10.73
CA SER A 65 -3.86 33.02 -10.08
C SER A 65 -3.87 34.17 -11.09
N VAL A 66 -3.32 33.96 -12.29
CA VAL A 66 -3.39 34.95 -13.39
C VAL A 66 -4.83 35.22 -13.80
N LYS A 67 -5.66 34.17 -13.97
CA LYS A 67 -7.09 34.33 -14.30
C LYS A 67 -7.85 35.07 -13.20
N ALA A 68 -7.62 34.68 -11.94
CA ALA A 68 -8.25 35.29 -10.78
C ALA A 68 -7.93 36.78 -10.65
N GLU A 69 -6.69 37.18 -10.94
CA GLU A 69 -6.26 38.59 -10.92
C GLU A 69 -6.99 39.40 -12.02
N VAL A 70 -7.13 38.83 -13.22
CA VAL A 70 -7.89 39.46 -14.33
C VAL A 70 -9.37 39.63 -13.98
N GLU A 71 -9.95 38.67 -13.23
CA GLU A 71 -11.35 38.67 -12.81
C GLU A 71 -11.61 39.49 -11.53
N GLY A 72 -10.56 40.04 -10.89
CA GLY A 72 -10.66 40.83 -9.65
C GLY A 72 -10.95 40.02 -8.39
N SER A 73 -10.60 38.72 -8.39
CA SER A 73 -10.76 37.82 -7.25
C SER A 73 -9.65 37.99 -6.21
N ARG A 74 -9.96 37.75 -4.93
CA ARG A 74 -9.11 38.12 -3.77
C ARG A 74 -8.52 36.94 -2.99
N ILE A 75 -8.34 35.77 -3.60
CA ILE A 75 -7.68 34.66 -2.90
C ILE A 75 -6.16 34.87 -2.99
N SER A 76 -5.47 34.90 -1.85
CA SER A 76 -4.01 35.00 -1.84
C SER A 76 -3.39 33.79 -2.52
N ILE A 77 -2.26 33.97 -3.22
CA ILE A 77 -1.57 32.86 -3.88
C ILE A 77 -1.10 31.81 -2.87
N LYS A 78 -0.75 32.26 -1.66
CA LYS A 78 -0.40 31.39 -0.52
C LYS A 78 -1.56 30.47 -0.15
N ASP A 79 -2.77 31.00 -0.01
CA ASP A 79 -3.95 30.20 0.33
C ASP A 79 -4.30 29.22 -0.80
N ARG A 80 -4.13 29.63 -2.06
CA ARG A 80 -4.34 28.74 -3.21
C ARG A 80 -3.37 27.57 -3.20
N ILE A 81 -2.08 27.82 -2.96
CA ILE A 81 -1.06 26.76 -2.83
C ILE A 81 -1.40 25.84 -1.67
N ALA A 82 -1.69 26.42 -0.50
CA ALA A 82 -2.05 25.66 0.69
C ALA A 82 -3.29 24.78 0.45
N GLN A 83 -4.33 25.29 -0.22
CA GLN A 83 -5.52 24.52 -0.57
C GLN A 83 -5.24 23.41 -1.59
N LYS A 84 -4.40 23.67 -2.59
CA LYS A 84 -4.04 22.69 -3.63
C LYS A 84 -3.22 21.53 -3.04
N LEU A 85 -2.36 21.81 -2.06
CA LEU A 85 -1.49 20.83 -1.40
C LEU A 85 -2.08 20.27 -0.10
N ALA A 86 -3.19 20.81 0.40
CA ALA A 86 -3.79 20.35 1.65
C ALA A 86 -4.42 18.97 1.48
N TYR A 87 -4.00 18.04 2.33
CA TYR A 87 -4.69 16.79 2.52
C TYR A 87 -5.75 16.90 3.62
N THR A 88 -6.99 16.54 3.31
CA THR A 88 -8.05 16.35 4.30
C THR A 88 -8.35 14.85 4.42
N PRO A 89 -7.97 14.20 5.54
CA PRO A 89 -8.19 12.78 5.68
C PRO A 89 -9.69 12.46 5.77
N SER A 90 -10.12 11.43 5.04
CA SER A 90 -11.51 10.96 5.06
C SER A 90 -11.90 10.33 6.40
N VAL A 91 -10.92 9.86 7.16
CA VAL A 91 -11.06 9.28 8.50
C VAL A 91 -10.08 9.99 9.44
N PRO A 92 -10.47 10.37 10.67
CA PRO A 92 -9.56 11.02 11.60
C PRO A 92 -8.26 10.22 11.80
N ILE A 93 -7.13 10.90 11.69
CA ILE A 93 -5.81 10.31 11.94
C ILE A 93 -5.74 9.91 13.43
N VAL A 94 -5.50 8.62 13.68
CA VAL A 94 -5.39 8.11 15.04
C VAL A 94 -4.04 8.53 15.62
N THR A 95 -4.07 9.41 16.61
CA THR A 95 -2.87 9.91 17.30
C THR A 95 -2.55 9.12 18.58
N GLU A 96 -3.53 8.41 19.13
CA GLU A 96 -3.34 7.57 20.31
C GLU A 96 -2.60 6.28 19.96
N ARG A 97 -1.49 6.05 20.64
CA ARG A 97 -0.66 4.85 20.46
C ARG A 97 -1.29 3.66 21.17
N PRO A 98 -1.33 2.46 20.54
CA PRO A 98 -1.78 1.24 21.21
C PRO A 98 -0.78 0.87 22.31
N LYS A 99 -1.26 0.26 23.40
CA LYS A 99 -0.38 -0.22 24.48
C LYS A 99 0.10 -1.63 24.20
N LYS A 100 -0.74 -2.44 23.54
CA LYS A 100 -0.45 -3.83 23.21
C LYS A 100 -0.88 -4.16 21.77
N VAL A 101 0.05 -4.69 20.98
CA VAL A 101 -0.17 -5.04 19.57
C VAL A 101 0.11 -6.53 19.34
N LEU A 102 -0.83 -7.18 18.64
CA LEU A 102 -0.69 -8.54 18.14
C LEU A 102 -0.13 -8.53 16.72
N ILE A 103 0.88 -9.36 16.46
CA ILE A 103 1.47 -9.57 15.14
C ILE A 103 1.23 -11.02 14.75
N LEU A 104 0.69 -11.22 13.54
CA LEU A 104 0.59 -12.54 12.94
C LEU A 104 1.83 -12.79 12.07
N GLY A 105 2.59 -13.83 12.41
CA GLY A 105 3.75 -14.25 11.62
C GLY A 105 3.35 -14.95 10.32
N SER A 106 4.34 -15.48 9.59
CA SER A 106 4.09 -16.22 8.34
C SER A 106 3.74 -17.70 8.54
N GLY A 107 4.03 -18.26 9.73
CA GLY A 107 3.92 -19.68 9.94
C GLY A 107 5.04 -20.46 9.24
N GLY A 108 4.72 -21.68 8.78
CA GLY A 108 5.70 -22.55 8.13
C GLY A 108 6.21 -21.95 6.82
N LEU A 109 7.48 -22.21 6.50
CA LEU A 109 8.06 -21.81 5.22
C LEU A 109 7.43 -22.64 4.10
N SER A 110 6.93 -21.97 3.06
CA SER A 110 6.41 -22.59 1.84
C SER A 110 7.02 -21.91 0.61
N ILE A 111 6.98 -22.59 -0.54
CA ILE A 111 7.42 -21.98 -1.81
C ILE A 111 6.52 -20.77 -2.09
N GLY A 112 7.13 -19.59 -2.29
CA GLY A 112 6.40 -18.33 -2.45
C GLY A 112 6.07 -17.60 -1.14
N GLN A 113 6.40 -18.17 0.03
CA GLN A 113 6.27 -17.52 1.34
C GLN A 113 7.47 -17.90 2.23
N ALA A 114 8.59 -17.20 2.02
CA ALA A 114 9.89 -17.58 2.58
C ALA A 114 10.27 -16.76 3.83
N GLY A 115 11.58 -16.61 4.08
CA GLY A 115 12.14 -15.93 5.25
C GLY A 115 11.99 -14.40 5.24
N GLU A 116 11.49 -13.79 4.17
CA GLU A 116 11.26 -12.33 4.10
C GLU A 116 10.31 -11.84 5.20
N PHE A 117 9.33 -12.66 5.58
CA PHE A 117 8.37 -12.36 6.65
C PHE A 117 8.95 -12.51 8.06
N ASP A 118 9.97 -13.36 8.22
CA ASP A 118 10.74 -13.42 9.48
C ASP A 118 11.48 -12.10 9.70
N TYR A 119 12.11 -11.58 8.64
CA TYR A 119 12.79 -10.29 8.66
C TYR A 119 11.82 -9.11 8.86
N SER A 120 10.76 -9.02 8.05
CA SER A 120 9.84 -7.89 8.11
C SER A 120 9.05 -7.86 9.43
N GLY A 121 8.57 -9.02 9.90
CA GLY A 121 7.94 -9.15 11.21
C GLY A 121 8.88 -8.82 12.37
N SER A 122 10.18 -9.12 12.24
CA SER A 122 11.19 -8.72 13.20
C SER A 122 11.40 -7.20 13.25
N GLN A 123 11.43 -6.52 12.10
CA GLN A 123 11.52 -5.05 12.05
C GLN A 123 10.26 -4.40 12.64
N ALA A 124 9.07 -4.95 12.38
CA ALA A 124 7.83 -4.47 12.98
C ALA A 124 7.87 -4.54 14.52
N ILE A 125 8.33 -5.67 15.08
CA ILE A 125 8.50 -5.82 16.53
C ILE A 125 9.48 -4.78 17.09
N LYS A 126 10.61 -4.57 16.39
CA LYS A 126 11.61 -3.57 16.79
C LYS A 126 11.02 -2.16 16.83
N ALA A 127 10.32 -1.74 15.77
CA ALA A 127 9.69 -0.42 15.70
C ALA A 127 8.65 -0.22 16.83
N LEU A 128 7.82 -1.23 17.10
CA LEU A 128 6.86 -1.18 18.20
C LEU A 128 7.55 -1.03 19.58
N LYS A 129 8.67 -1.72 19.78
CA LYS A 129 9.45 -1.63 21.02
C LYS A 129 10.11 -0.26 21.21
N GLU A 130 10.63 0.36 20.16
CA GLU A 130 11.17 1.72 20.20
C GLU A 130 10.11 2.73 20.66
N GLU A 131 8.85 2.48 20.30
CA GLU A 131 7.70 3.28 20.73
C GLU A 131 7.08 2.82 22.07
N SER A 132 7.74 1.92 22.80
CA SER A 132 7.29 1.36 24.09
C SER A 132 5.93 0.64 24.05
N ILE A 133 5.62 0.00 22.92
CA ILE A 133 4.39 -0.77 22.71
C ILE A 133 4.66 -2.25 23.02
N GLN A 134 3.80 -2.87 23.82
CA GLN A 134 3.91 -4.29 24.13
C GLN A 134 3.58 -5.15 22.91
N THR A 135 4.43 -6.12 22.62
CA THR A 135 4.38 -6.96 21.41
C THR A 135 3.98 -8.40 21.74
N LEU A 136 2.93 -8.87 21.06
CA LEU A 136 2.52 -10.26 21.04
C LEU A 136 2.74 -10.83 19.65
N LEU A 137 3.35 -12.01 19.57
CA LEU A 137 3.55 -12.70 18.30
C LEU A 137 2.85 -14.05 18.31
N ILE A 138 2.11 -14.37 17.25
CA ILE A 138 1.70 -15.74 16.94
C ILE A 138 2.49 -16.20 15.72
N ASN A 139 3.35 -17.21 15.91
CA ASN A 139 4.06 -17.85 14.81
C ASN A 139 4.40 -19.31 15.19
N PRO A 140 3.86 -20.33 14.50
CA PRO A 140 4.17 -21.73 14.79
C PRO A 140 5.59 -22.14 14.35
N ASN A 141 6.29 -21.34 13.54
CA ASN A 141 7.61 -21.68 13.05
C ASN A 141 8.71 -21.33 14.07
N ILE A 142 9.16 -22.37 14.79
CA ILE A 142 10.20 -22.29 15.82
C ILE A 142 11.59 -21.93 15.30
N ALA A 143 11.81 -21.96 13.99
CA ALA A 143 13.11 -21.74 13.36
C ALA A 143 13.24 -20.32 12.77
N THR A 144 12.70 -19.32 13.46
CA THR A 144 12.67 -17.91 13.03
C THR A 144 13.35 -16.99 14.03
N VAL A 145 13.96 -15.91 13.55
CA VAL A 145 14.50 -14.85 14.41
C VAL A 145 13.37 -14.16 15.17
N GLN A 146 12.21 -13.99 14.53
CA GLN A 146 11.01 -13.39 15.09
C GLN A 146 10.56 -14.07 16.40
N THR A 147 10.75 -15.39 16.52
CA THR A 147 10.37 -16.17 17.71
C THR A 147 11.50 -16.33 18.73
N SER A 148 12.65 -15.70 18.50
CA SER A 148 13.78 -15.75 19.42
C SER A 148 13.47 -15.07 20.75
N LYS A 149 14.08 -15.58 21.83
CA LYS A 149 13.88 -15.06 23.18
C LYS A 149 14.26 -13.58 23.25
N GLY A 150 13.33 -12.75 23.74
CA GLY A 150 13.53 -11.31 23.88
C GLY A 150 13.19 -10.51 22.63
N MET A 151 12.83 -11.16 21.51
CA MET A 151 12.40 -10.47 20.29
C MET A 151 11.03 -9.82 20.49
N ALA A 152 9.96 -10.60 20.65
CA ALA A 152 8.67 -10.12 21.14
C ALA A 152 8.56 -10.25 22.67
N ASP A 153 7.64 -9.52 23.30
CA ASP A 153 7.41 -9.64 24.75
C ASP A 153 6.74 -10.96 25.12
N LYS A 154 5.88 -11.48 24.23
CA LYS A 154 5.30 -12.81 24.35
C LYS A 154 5.12 -13.46 22.98
N VAL A 155 5.49 -14.73 22.90
CA VAL A 155 5.40 -15.55 21.68
C VAL A 155 4.45 -16.72 21.91
N TYR A 156 3.56 -16.94 20.96
CA TYR A 156 2.63 -18.05 20.89
C TYR A 156 2.99 -18.95 19.70
N PHE A 157 3.43 -20.17 20.00
CA PHE A 157 3.68 -21.20 19.00
C PHE A 157 2.37 -21.94 18.68
N LEU A 158 1.43 -21.21 18.07
CA LEU A 158 0.11 -21.71 17.69
C LEU A 158 -0.09 -21.60 16.17
N PRO A 159 -0.92 -22.46 15.56
CA PRO A 159 -1.34 -22.28 14.17
C PRO A 159 -1.99 -20.91 13.94
N ILE A 160 -1.74 -20.31 12.77
CA ILE A 160 -2.35 -19.03 12.37
C ILE A 160 -3.68 -19.32 11.71
N THR A 161 -4.65 -19.75 12.51
CA THR A 161 -6.04 -19.96 12.10
C THR A 161 -6.97 -19.09 12.93
N PRO A 162 -8.15 -18.71 12.40
CA PRO A 162 -9.09 -17.82 13.11
C PRO A 162 -9.40 -18.28 14.54
N GLU A 163 -9.54 -19.59 14.77
CA GLU A 163 -9.91 -20.17 16.07
C GLU A 163 -8.82 -19.95 17.12
N TYR A 164 -7.55 -20.21 16.78
CA TYR A 164 -6.43 -20.02 17.70
C TYR A 164 -6.10 -18.54 17.91
N VAL A 165 -6.19 -17.73 16.84
CA VAL A 165 -5.95 -16.29 16.93
C VAL A 165 -7.02 -15.63 17.79
N GLU A 166 -8.30 -15.99 17.64
CA GLU A 166 -9.38 -15.47 18.51
C GLU A 166 -9.15 -15.84 19.99
N GLN A 167 -8.68 -17.06 20.29
CA GLN A 167 -8.37 -17.44 21.68
C GLN A 167 -7.26 -16.58 22.30
N VAL A 168 -6.21 -16.28 21.53
CA VAL A 168 -5.14 -15.37 21.98
C VAL A 168 -5.69 -13.97 22.17
N ILE A 169 -6.48 -13.46 21.24
CA ILE A 169 -7.18 -12.17 21.35
C ILE A 169 -8.04 -12.10 22.62
N GLN A 170 -8.82 -13.14 22.89
CA GLN A 170 -9.71 -13.20 24.05
C GLN A 170 -8.95 -13.15 25.38
N SER A 171 -7.80 -13.83 25.44
CA SER A 171 -6.93 -13.90 26.62
C SER A 171 -6.12 -12.63 26.83
N GLU A 172 -5.52 -12.11 25.75
CA GLU A 172 -4.54 -11.03 25.82
C GLU A 172 -5.13 -9.63 25.71
N ARG A 173 -6.28 -9.49 25.06
CA ARG A 173 -6.95 -8.20 24.80
C ARG A 173 -5.99 -7.14 24.22
N PRO A 174 -5.37 -7.39 23.05
CA PRO A 174 -4.56 -6.38 22.39
C PRO A 174 -5.43 -5.19 21.93
N ASP A 175 -4.84 -4.00 21.86
CA ASP A 175 -5.51 -2.80 21.35
C ASP A 175 -5.50 -2.78 19.81
N GLY A 176 -4.49 -3.41 19.21
CA GLY A 176 -4.36 -3.48 17.77
C GLY A 176 -3.69 -4.75 17.24
N VAL A 177 -3.81 -4.95 15.93
CA VAL A 177 -3.27 -6.09 15.20
C VAL A 177 -2.57 -5.66 13.92
N LEU A 178 -1.43 -6.29 13.62
CA LEU A 178 -0.71 -6.15 12.36
C LEU A 178 -0.81 -7.46 11.55
N LEU A 179 -1.33 -7.34 10.33
CA LEU A 179 -1.63 -8.47 9.43
C LEU A 179 -0.67 -8.55 8.23
N THR A 180 0.05 -7.48 7.94
CA THR A 180 0.84 -7.29 6.71
C THR A 180 2.26 -7.86 6.74
N PHE A 181 2.71 -8.36 7.89
CA PHE A 181 4.08 -8.88 8.08
C PHE A 181 4.18 -10.41 8.07
N GLY A 182 3.08 -11.12 7.80
CA GLY A 182 3.01 -12.58 7.83
C GLY A 182 2.61 -13.23 6.51
N GLY A 183 2.77 -12.52 5.39
CA GLY A 183 2.41 -13.03 4.06
C GLY A 183 0.93 -13.40 3.94
N GLN A 184 0.61 -14.27 2.96
CA GLN A 184 -0.77 -14.65 2.67
C GLN A 184 -1.46 -15.34 3.85
N THR A 185 -0.69 -16.08 4.66
CA THR A 185 -1.22 -16.81 5.81
C THR A 185 -1.84 -15.86 6.83
N ALA A 186 -1.12 -14.79 7.20
CA ALA A 186 -1.63 -13.77 8.12
C ALA A 186 -2.77 -12.96 7.50
N LEU A 187 -2.66 -12.59 6.22
CA LEU A 187 -3.68 -11.82 5.51
C LEU A 187 -5.00 -12.58 5.44
N ASN A 188 -4.99 -13.83 4.98
CA ASN A 188 -6.19 -14.67 4.88
C ASN A 188 -6.84 -14.88 6.26
N CYS A 189 -6.03 -15.15 7.30
CA CYS A 189 -6.53 -15.29 8.66
C CYS A 189 -7.18 -13.99 9.16
N GLY A 190 -6.56 -12.83 8.90
CA GLY A 190 -7.11 -11.52 9.23
C GLY A 190 -8.44 -11.23 8.54
N VAL A 191 -8.53 -11.49 7.23
CA VAL A 191 -9.78 -11.34 6.46
C VAL A 191 -10.90 -12.21 7.03
N GLU A 192 -10.60 -13.46 7.41
CA GLU A 192 -11.59 -14.36 7.98
C GLU A 192 -12.04 -13.94 9.39
N LEU A 193 -11.11 -13.44 10.22
CA LEU A 193 -11.44 -12.89 11.54
C LEU A 193 -12.35 -11.67 11.45
N GLU A 194 -12.13 -10.80 10.46
CA GLU A 194 -13.00 -9.64 10.22
C GLU A 194 -14.38 -10.06 9.73
N LYS A 195 -14.47 -11.00 8.79
CA LYS A 195 -15.76 -11.57 8.33
C LYS A 195 -16.56 -12.17 9.48
N ASN A 196 -15.88 -12.81 10.42
CA ASN A 196 -16.49 -13.37 11.63
C ASN A 196 -16.77 -12.31 12.72
N GLY A 197 -16.48 -11.04 12.47
CA GLY A 197 -16.74 -9.91 13.37
C GLY A 197 -15.85 -9.91 14.62
N VAL A 198 -14.73 -10.64 14.61
CA VAL A 198 -13.87 -10.80 15.79
C VAL A 198 -13.24 -9.47 16.20
N PHE A 199 -12.69 -8.71 15.26
CA PHE A 199 -12.04 -7.43 15.60
C PHE A 199 -13.04 -6.43 16.22
N THR A 200 -14.25 -6.35 15.67
CA THR A 200 -15.33 -5.54 16.27
C THR A 200 -15.74 -6.06 17.65
N LYS A 201 -15.94 -7.38 17.82
CA LYS A 201 -16.34 -8.03 19.08
C LYS A 201 -15.36 -7.76 20.22
N TYR A 202 -14.06 -7.72 19.94
CA TYR A 202 -13.01 -7.49 20.95
C TYR A 202 -12.46 -6.06 20.94
N ASN A 203 -13.02 -5.16 20.12
CA ASN A 203 -12.57 -3.77 19.93
C ASN A 203 -11.07 -3.65 19.59
N ILE A 204 -10.61 -4.47 18.64
CA ILE A 204 -9.24 -4.48 18.14
C ILE A 204 -9.15 -3.61 16.90
N LYS A 205 -8.15 -2.73 16.85
CA LYS A 205 -7.86 -1.92 15.67
C LYS A 205 -6.88 -2.64 14.74
N ILE A 206 -7.20 -2.71 13.46
CA ILE A 206 -6.23 -3.13 12.45
C ILE A 206 -5.30 -1.95 12.19
N LEU A 207 -3.99 -2.16 12.35
CA LEU A 207 -2.98 -1.13 12.20
C LEU A 207 -2.36 -1.18 10.80
N GLY A 208 -2.06 -0.02 10.22
CA GLY A 208 -1.54 0.10 8.86
C GLY A 208 -2.65 0.09 7.82
N THR A 209 -2.45 -0.65 6.73
CA THR A 209 -3.41 -0.74 5.62
C THR A 209 -4.76 -1.27 6.10
N PRO A 210 -5.87 -0.54 5.85
CA PRO A 210 -7.21 -1.02 6.20
C PRO A 210 -7.52 -2.37 5.56
N ILE A 211 -8.26 -3.21 6.28
CA ILE A 211 -8.62 -4.55 5.78
C ILE A 211 -9.47 -4.52 4.52
N GLU A 212 -10.28 -3.48 4.34
CA GLU A 212 -11.01 -3.27 3.10
C GLU A 212 -10.07 -3.09 1.90
N SER A 213 -9.00 -2.29 2.07
CA SER A 213 -7.99 -2.11 1.02
C SER A 213 -7.27 -3.43 0.71
N ILE A 214 -6.95 -4.23 1.74
CA ILE A 214 -6.37 -5.57 1.56
C ILE A 214 -7.31 -6.45 0.72
N ILE A 215 -8.60 -6.49 1.05
CA ILE A 215 -9.59 -7.28 0.29
C ILE A 215 -9.69 -6.78 -1.16
N GLN A 216 -9.72 -5.47 -1.36
CA GLN A 216 -9.81 -4.86 -2.69
C GLN A 216 -8.59 -5.15 -3.56
N THR A 217 -7.39 -5.29 -2.98
CA THR A 217 -6.18 -5.61 -3.74
C THR A 217 -6.00 -7.11 -4.00
N GLU A 218 -6.49 -7.96 -3.11
CA GLU A 218 -6.40 -9.42 -3.25
C GLU A 218 -7.45 -9.98 -4.24
N ASP A 219 -8.66 -9.40 -4.27
CA ASP A 219 -9.66 -9.75 -5.25
C ASP A 219 -9.39 -9.04 -6.58
N ARG A 220 -9.06 -9.81 -7.62
CA ARG A 220 -8.68 -9.29 -8.94
C ARG A 220 -9.78 -8.48 -9.63
N LYS A 221 -11.05 -8.80 -9.38
CA LYS A 221 -12.16 -8.05 -9.97
C LYS A 221 -12.31 -6.71 -9.26
N LEU A 222 -12.32 -6.71 -7.92
CA LEU A 222 -12.37 -5.47 -7.15
C LEU A 222 -11.17 -4.58 -7.46
N PHE A 223 -9.99 -5.18 -7.60
CA PHE A 223 -8.78 -4.46 -8.01
C PHE A 223 -8.95 -3.82 -9.38
N ALA A 224 -9.39 -4.56 -10.40
CA ALA A 224 -9.63 -4.03 -11.73
C ALA A 224 -10.66 -2.89 -11.72
N ASP A 225 -11.75 -3.04 -10.95
CA ASP A 225 -12.79 -2.03 -10.80
C ASP A 225 -12.22 -0.75 -10.17
N ARG A 226 -11.41 -0.87 -9.09
CA ARG A 226 -10.74 0.28 -8.43
C ARG A 226 -9.73 1.00 -9.33
N ILE A 227 -8.95 0.26 -10.11
CA ILE A 227 -8.00 0.85 -11.06
C ILE A 227 -8.75 1.57 -12.18
N SER A 228 -9.90 1.04 -12.62
CA SER A 228 -10.76 1.66 -13.62
C SER A 228 -11.38 2.98 -13.14
N GLU A 229 -11.66 3.15 -11.84
CA GLU A 229 -12.20 4.40 -11.26
C GLU A 229 -11.28 5.61 -11.49
N ILE A 230 -9.97 5.39 -11.59
CA ILE A 230 -8.97 6.43 -11.86
C ILE A 230 -8.53 6.48 -13.33
N ASN A 231 -9.24 5.77 -14.22
CA ASN A 231 -8.93 5.64 -15.65
C ASN A 231 -7.59 4.94 -15.97
N GLU A 232 -7.07 4.16 -15.02
CA GLU A 232 -5.89 3.33 -15.24
C GLU A 232 -6.24 1.96 -15.85
N LYS A 233 -5.24 1.29 -16.39
CA LYS A 233 -5.45 0.07 -17.20
C LYS A 233 -4.85 -1.16 -16.55
N VAL A 234 -5.66 -2.20 -16.45
CA VAL A 234 -5.21 -3.57 -16.18
C VAL A 234 -5.22 -4.40 -17.45
N ALA A 235 -4.42 -5.46 -17.48
CA ALA A 235 -4.49 -6.44 -18.56
C ALA A 235 -5.93 -7.00 -18.65
N PRO A 236 -6.50 -7.12 -19.86
CA PRO A 236 -7.81 -7.76 -20.02
C PRO A 236 -7.79 -9.16 -19.41
N SER A 237 -8.71 -9.39 -18.49
CA SER A 237 -8.75 -10.62 -17.70
C SER A 237 -10.17 -11.04 -17.36
N ALA A 238 -10.34 -12.30 -16.98
CA ALA A 238 -11.61 -12.84 -16.49
C ALA A 238 -11.39 -13.79 -15.33
N ALA A 239 -12.16 -13.61 -14.26
CA ALA A 239 -12.27 -14.59 -13.18
C ALA A 239 -13.23 -15.71 -13.59
N VAL A 240 -12.79 -16.96 -13.43
CA VAL A 240 -13.50 -18.16 -13.88
C VAL A 240 -13.50 -19.23 -12.78
N TYR A 241 -14.57 -20.02 -12.73
CA TYR A 241 -14.80 -21.03 -11.67
C TYR A 241 -14.89 -22.46 -12.22
N SER A 242 -14.74 -22.62 -13.54
CA SER A 242 -14.73 -23.92 -14.18
C SER A 242 -13.79 -23.92 -15.38
N VAL A 243 -13.34 -25.12 -15.77
CA VAL A 243 -12.53 -25.29 -16.98
C VAL A 243 -13.26 -24.74 -18.21
N GLN A 244 -14.58 -24.94 -18.29
CA GLN A 244 -15.38 -24.45 -19.42
C GLN A 244 -15.37 -22.92 -19.49
N GLU A 245 -15.59 -22.24 -18.37
CA GLU A 245 -15.51 -20.78 -18.29
C GLU A 245 -14.10 -20.27 -18.67
N ALA A 246 -13.04 -20.97 -18.27
CA ALA A 246 -11.67 -20.62 -18.63
C ALA A 246 -11.45 -20.60 -20.16
N LEU A 247 -11.97 -21.62 -20.85
CA LEU A 247 -11.86 -21.71 -22.31
C LEU A 247 -12.71 -20.64 -23.01
N GLU A 248 -13.90 -20.36 -22.51
CA GLU A 248 -14.76 -19.28 -23.03
C GLU A 248 -14.13 -17.91 -22.85
N ALA A 249 -13.51 -17.66 -21.69
CA ALA A 249 -12.76 -16.45 -21.43
C ALA A 249 -11.57 -16.31 -22.40
N ALA A 250 -10.79 -17.38 -22.58
CA ALA A 250 -9.65 -17.37 -23.49
C ALA A 250 -10.05 -17.18 -24.96
N ASN A 251 -11.21 -17.70 -25.39
CA ASN A 251 -11.75 -17.44 -26.72
C ASN A 251 -12.12 -15.97 -26.94
N LYS A 252 -12.59 -15.28 -25.90
CA LYS A 252 -12.87 -13.83 -25.94
C LYS A 252 -11.60 -12.98 -25.93
N LEU A 253 -10.62 -13.36 -25.10
CA LEU A 253 -9.34 -12.64 -24.94
C LEU A 253 -8.36 -12.90 -26.11
N GLY A 254 -8.49 -14.06 -26.75
CA GLY A 254 -7.60 -14.59 -27.76
C GLY A 254 -6.29 -15.11 -27.16
N TYR A 255 -5.81 -16.25 -27.67
CA TYR A 255 -4.51 -16.80 -27.28
C TYR A 255 -3.32 -15.95 -27.80
N PRO A 256 -2.14 -16.01 -27.17
CA PRO A 256 -1.86 -16.73 -25.91
C PRO A 256 -2.47 -16.02 -24.68
N VAL A 257 -2.78 -16.81 -23.66
CA VAL A 257 -3.31 -16.36 -22.37
C VAL A 257 -2.44 -16.88 -21.21
N MET A 258 -2.59 -16.26 -20.04
CA MET A 258 -1.99 -16.73 -18.79
C MET A 258 -3.11 -17.14 -17.83
N ALA A 259 -3.04 -18.36 -17.31
CA ALA A 259 -3.92 -18.83 -16.23
C ALA A 259 -3.20 -18.64 -14.89
N ARG A 260 -3.89 -18.10 -13.88
CA ARG A 260 -3.36 -17.91 -12.52
C ARG A 260 -4.36 -18.34 -11.47
N ALA A 261 -3.90 -19.01 -10.42
CA ALA A 261 -4.74 -19.35 -9.28
C ALA A 261 -4.95 -18.14 -8.36
N ALA A 262 -6.19 -17.85 -7.98
CA ALA A 262 -6.51 -16.83 -6.99
C ALA A 262 -5.97 -17.18 -5.58
N PHE A 263 -5.75 -16.16 -4.74
CA PHE A 263 -5.28 -16.29 -3.34
C PHE A 263 -4.00 -17.12 -3.15
N SER A 264 -3.13 -17.13 -4.16
CA SER A 264 -1.88 -17.88 -4.15
C SER A 264 -0.68 -16.95 -4.40
N LEU A 265 0.43 -17.20 -3.69
CA LEU A 265 1.71 -16.53 -3.90
C LEU A 265 2.66 -17.42 -4.70
N GLY A 266 3.64 -16.80 -5.36
CA GLY A 266 4.73 -17.51 -6.05
C GLY A 266 4.33 -18.27 -7.32
N GLY A 267 3.18 -17.96 -7.91
CA GLY A 267 2.75 -18.54 -9.19
C GLY A 267 2.30 -20.00 -9.12
N LEU A 268 1.97 -20.52 -7.93
CA LEU A 268 1.48 -21.88 -7.76
C LEU A 268 0.22 -22.10 -8.62
N GLY A 269 0.23 -23.13 -9.47
CA GLY A 269 -0.87 -23.40 -10.40
C GLY A 269 -1.06 -22.37 -11.51
N SER A 270 -0.07 -21.50 -11.74
CA SER A 270 -0.09 -20.51 -12.82
C SER A 270 0.72 -20.98 -14.03
N GLY A 271 0.33 -20.56 -15.23
CA GLY A 271 1.03 -20.94 -16.46
C GLY A 271 0.51 -20.24 -17.71
N PHE A 272 1.30 -20.27 -18.77
CA PHE A 272 0.91 -19.75 -20.08
C PHE A 272 0.30 -20.85 -20.95
N ALA A 273 -0.76 -20.50 -21.67
CA ALA A 273 -1.38 -21.35 -22.67
C ALA A 273 -1.42 -20.63 -24.02
N ASN A 274 -0.88 -21.27 -25.05
CA ASN A 274 -0.94 -20.83 -26.43
C ASN A 274 -2.13 -21.44 -27.18
N THR A 275 -2.72 -22.51 -26.63
CA THR A 275 -3.84 -23.25 -27.23
C THR A 275 -4.88 -23.64 -26.19
N GLU A 276 -6.07 -24.01 -26.67
CA GLU A 276 -7.17 -24.51 -25.82
C GLU A 276 -6.77 -25.76 -25.02
N GLU A 277 -6.00 -26.66 -25.63
CA GLU A 277 -5.57 -27.92 -25.01
C GLU A 277 -4.58 -27.67 -23.86
N GLU A 278 -3.64 -26.75 -24.05
CA GLU A 278 -2.72 -26.29 -23.01
C GLU A 278 -3.51 -25.66 -21.84
N LEU A 279 -4.47 -24.78 -22.15
CA LEU A 279 -5.27 -24.11 -21.13
C LEU A 279 -6.15 -25.08 -20.35
N ARG A 280 -6.75 -26.07 -21.02
CA ARG A 280 -7.57 -27.10 -20.38
C ARG A 280 -6.77 -27.87 -19.35
N THR A 281 -5.56 -28.29 -19.72
CA THR A 281 -4.65 -29.04 -18.85
C THR A 281 -4.24 -28.22 -17.64
N LEU A 282 -3.83 -26.96 -17.86
CA LEU A 282 -3.46 -26.03 -16.79
C LEU A 282 -4.63 -25.76 -15.85
N SER A 283 -5.82 -25.50 -16.39
CA SER A 283 -7.00 -25.19 -15.59
C SER A 283 -7.41 -26.36 -14.70
N GLN A 284 -7.39 -27.59 -15.22
CA GLN A 284 -7.70 -28.79 -14.43
C GLN A 284 -6.75 -28.97 -13.25
N GLN A 285 -5.45 -28.73 -13.45
CA GLN A 285 -4.46 -28.81 -12.38
C GLN A 285 -4.66 -27.71 -11.35
N ALA A 286 -4.90 -26.48 -11.81
CA ALA A 286 -5.04 -25.34 -10.91
C ALA A 286 -6.32 -25.40 -10.07
N PHE A 287 -7.43 -25.89 -10.63
CA PHE A 287 -8.69 -26.10 -9.89
C PHE A 287 -8.62 -27.21 -8.81
N ALA A 288 -7.59 -28.06 -8.84
CA ALA A 288 -7.35 -29.01 -7.75
C ALA A 288 -6.90 -28.33 -6.45
N HIS A 289 -6.41 -27.09 -6.55
CA HIS A 289 -5.81 -26.35 -5.43
C HIS A 289 -6.47 -24.99 -5.18
N SER A 290 -7.24 -24.45 -6.12
CA SER A 290 -7.98 -23.20 -5.99
C SER A 290 -9.41 -23.34 -6.51
N SER A 291 -10.37 -22.66 -5.88
CA SER A 291 -11.75 -22.59 -6.36
C SER A 291 -11.95 -21.55 -7.47
N GLN A 292 -10.94 -20.73 -7.77
CA GLN A 292 -11.02 -19.66 -8.77
C GLN A 292 -9.70 -19.53 -9.54
N LEU A 293 -9.80 -19.39 -10.86
CA LEU A 293 -8.69 -19.03 -11.74
C LEU A 293 -8.94 -17.68 -12.40
N ILE A 294 -7.85 -17.02 -12.77
CA ILE A 294 -7.84 -15.78 -13.54
C ILE A 294 -7.19 -16.08 -14.88
N ILE A 295 -7.91 -15.78 -15.96
CA ILE A 295 -7.38 -15.88 -17.31
C ILE A 295 -7.05 -14.48 -17.80
N ASP A 296 -5.77 -14.18 -17.99
CA ASP A 296 -5.29 -12.89 -18.50
C ASP A 296 -4.85 -13.00 -19.96
N LYS A 297 -4.99 -11.90 -20.68
CA LYS A 297 -4.28 -11.74 -21.95
C LYS A 297 -2.77 -11.80 -21.70
N SER A 298 -2.06 -12.66 -22.43
CA SER A 298 -0.61 -12.75 -22.30
C SER A 298 0.05 -11.45 -22.78
N LEU A 299 0.86 -10.86 -21.91
CA LEU A 299 1.75 -9.73 -22.20
C LEU A 299 3.21 -10.20 -22.34
N LYS A 300 3.42 -11.48 -22.66
CA LYS A 300 4.76 -12.07 -22.79
C LYS A 300 5.64 -11.23 -23.72
N GLY A 301 6.84 -10.89 -23.25
CA GLY A 301 7.80 -10.05 -23.97
C GLY A 301 7.76 -8.56 -23.61
N TRP A 302 6.80 -8.15 -22.78
CA TRP A 302 6.81 -6.83 -22.17
C TRP A 302 7.91 -6.76 -21.10
N LYS A 303 8.39 -5.54 -20.82
CA LYS A 303 9.27 -5.30 -19.69
C LYS A 303 8.44 -5.37 -18.41
N GLU A 304 8.96 -6.07 -17.41
CA GLU A 304 8.40 -6.12 -16.06
C GLU A 304 9.16 -5.10 -15.21
N VAL A 305 8.43 -4.23 -14.53
CA VAL A 305 8.96 -3.18 -13.65
C VAL A 305 8.12 -3.17 -12.39
N GLU A 306 8.78 -3.15 -11.25
CA GLU A 306 8.17 -3.17 -9.92
C GLU A 306 8.65 -1.95 -9.12
N TYR A 307 7.78 -1.43 -8.26
CA TYR A 307 8.07 -0.31 -7.37
C TYR A 307 7.65 -0.67 -5.95
N GLU A 308 8.49 -0.29 -4.99
CA GLU A 308 8.14 -0.35 -3.57
C GLU A 308 7.62 1.01 -3.14
N VAL A 309 6.36 1.06 -2.72
CA VAL A 309 5.67 2.32 -2.43
C VAL A 309 5.42 2.43 -0.93
N VAL A 310 5.74 3.58 -0.36
CA VAL A 310 5.44 3.90 1.04
C VAL A 310 4.51 5.10 1.09
N ARG A 311 3.38 4.94 1.79
CA ARG A 311 2.41 6.01 2.05
C ARG A 311 2.09 6.10 3.53
N ASP A 312 2.16 7.31 4.08
CA ASP A 312 1.83 7.56 5.49
C ASP A 312 0.38 8.03 5.69
N ALA A 313 0.00 8.26 6.95
CA ALA A 313 -1.36 8.71 7.30
C ALA A 313 -1.66 10.18 6.94
N TYR A 314 -0.65 10.93 6.51
CA TYR A 314 -0.73 12.34 6.10
C TYR A 314 -0.72 12.52 4.59
N ASP A 315 -0.89 11.41 3.84
CA ASP A 315 -0.91 11.36 2.37
C ASP A 315 0.44 11.66 1.72
N ASN A 316 1.54 11.63 2.48
CA ASN A 316 2.86 11.63 1.88
C ASN A 316 3.10 10.25 1.24
N CYS A 317 3.46 10.22 -0.05
CA CYS A 317 3.68 9.00 -0.82
C CYS A 317 5.01 9.08 -1.57
N ILE A 318 5.82 8.02 -1.49
CA ILE A 318 7.09 7.90 -2.21
C ILE A 318 7.19 6.55 -2.92
N THR A 319 7.84 6.53 -4.08
CA THR A 319 8.06 5.35 -4.95
C THR A 319 9.54 5.14 -5.26
#